data_AF-A0A3C0A453-F1
#
_entry.id   AF-A0A3C0A453-F1
#
_cell.length_a   1.000
_cell.length_b   1.000
_cell.length_c   1.000
_cell.angle_alpha   90.00
_cell.angle_beta   90.00
_cell.angle_gamma   90.00
#
_symmetry.space_group_name_H-M   'P 1'
#
loop_
_entity.id
_entity.type
_entity.pdbx_description
1 polymer ?
#
loop_
_entity_poly.entity_id
_entity_poly.type
_entity_poly.pdbx_seq_one_letter_code
_entity_poly.pdbx_strand_id
1 'polypeptide(L)'
;MKITLRLEANLAMGKADTYGTSLMGYMTTGTYYKDLVRIFGEPQAAPPCNGKIKVEWCGHINDQVFTIYDYKSSAIPKDNLDWHIGGHNRLTADLLIAYFNAARKKLDGDTK
;
A
#
# COMPACT_ATOMS: atom_id res chain seq x y z
N MET A 1 -10.00 19.03 26.11
CA MET A 1 -9.91 19.88 24.90
C MET A 1 -10.13 18.99 23.68
N LYS A 2 -11.04 19.35 22.78
CA LYS A 2 -11.30 18.59 21.55
C LYS A 2 -10.55 19.27 20.40
N ILE A 3 -9.63 18.54 19.77
CA ILE A 3 -8.91 18.99 18.57
C ILE A 3 -9.42 18.16 17.40
N THR A 4 -9.58 18.78 16.22
CA THR A 4 -9.90 18.09 14.98
C THR A 4 -8.85 18.45 13.94
N LEU A 5 -8.21 17.44 13.38
CA LEU A 5 -7.23 17.57 12.31
C LEU A 5 -7.85 17.05 11.02
N ARG A 6 -7.65 17.77 9.91
CA ARG A 6 -8.02 17.36 8.57
C ARG A 6 -6.75 17.30 7.74
N LEU A 7 -6.60 16.23 6.97
CA LEU A 7 -5.47 16.02 6.09
C LEU A 7 -5.99 15.64 4.71
N GLU A 8 -5.39 16.23 3.68
CA GLU A 8 -5.54 15.78 2.31
C GLU A 8 -4.41 14.81 1.98
N ALA A 9 -4.76 13.65 1.43
CA ALA A 9 -3.81 12.62 1.04
C ALA A 9 -3.69 12.61 -0.49
N ASN A 10 -2.54 13.04 -0.98
CA ASN A 10 -2.18 13.06 -2.39
C ASN A 10 -1.38 11.81 -2.71
N LEU A 11 -1.96 10.93 -3.52
CA LEU A 11 -1.35 9.67 -3.93
C LEU A 11 -0.83 9.80 -5.36
N ALA A 12 0.43 9.44 -5.59
CA ALA A 12 1.05 9.35 -6.91
C ALA A 12 1.68 7.97 -7.09
N MET A 13 1.19 7.18 -8.04
CA MET A 13 1.69 5.83 -8.31
C MET A 13 2.88 5.84 -9.27
N GLY A 14 3.79 4.87 -9.09
CA GLY A 14 4.99 4.66 -9.89
C GLY A 14 6.12 5.64 -9.60
N LYS A 15 7.29 5.38 -10.22
CA LYS A 15 8.50 6.23 -10.18
C LYS A 15 8.93 6.67 -8.77
N ALA A 16 8.94 5.74 -7.81
CA ALA A 16 9.44 5.99 -6.46
C ALA A 16 10.88 5.46 -6.30
N ASP A 17 11.74 6.25 -5.67
CA ASP A 17 13.06 5.78 -5.23
C ASP A 17 12.89 4.99 -3.93
N THR A 18 12.87 3.67 -4.05
CA THR A 18 12.63 2.75 -2.93
C THR A 18 13.91 2.35 -2.20
N TYR A 19 15.08 2.88 -2.59
CA TYR A 19 16.35 2.55 -1.94
C TYR A 19 16.36 2.99 -0.47
N GLY A 20 16.79 2.09 0.42
CA GLY A 20 16.84 2.35 1.86
C GLY A 20 15.47 2.36 2.54
N THR A 21 14.39 2.01 1.84
CA THR A 21 13.10 1.72 2.47
C THR A 21 13.20 0.43 3.30
N SER A 22 12.37 0.34 4.33
CA SER A 22 12.23 -0.87 5.15
C SER A 22 10.78 -1.08 5.56
N LEU A 23 10.49 -2.23 6.18
CA LEU A 23 9.15 -2.58 6.64
C LEU A 23 8.65 -1.56 7.68
N MET A 24 7.62 -0.80 7.31
CA MET A 24 6.98 0.20 8.18
C MET A 24 5.66 -0.29 8.78
N GLY A 25 5.00 -1.25 8.14
CA GLY A 25 3.73 -1.80 8.62
C GLY A 25 3.14 -2.82 7.66
N TYR A 26 1.86 -3.13 7.87
CA TYR A 26 1.10 -4.11 7.08
C TYR A 26 -0.23 -3.50 6.64
N MET A 27 -0.75 -3.95 5.49
CA MET A 27 -2.11 -3.60 5.09
C MET A 27 -3.13 -4.17 6.08
N THR A 28 -4.33 -3.60 6.08
CA THR A 28 -5.42 -4.04 6.96
C THR A 28 -5.77 -5.51 6.68
N THR A 29 -6.03 -6.31 7.72
CA THR A 29 -6.45 -7.71 7.58
C THR A 29 -7.63 -7.86 6.63
N GLY A 30 -7.60 -8.90 5.79
CA GLY A 30 -8.62 -9.13 4.76
C GLY A 30 -8.48 -8.20 3.55
N THR A 31 -7.29 -7.65 3.31
CA THR A 31 -6.95 -6.97 2.06
C THR A 31 -6.52 -8.00 1.02
N TYR A 32 -7.30 -8.14 -0.04
CA TYR A 32 -7.00 -9.03 -1.16
C TYR A 32 -6.25 -8.28 -2.27
N TYR A 33 -5.53 -9.02 -3.12
CA TYR A 33 -4.88 -8.47 -4.32
C TYR A 33 -5.80 -7.56 -5.15
N LYS A 34 -7.06 -8.00 -5.37
CA LYS A 34 -8.05 -7.23 -6.13
C LYS A 34 -8.39 -5.89 -5.49
N ASP A 35 -8.31 -5.77 -4.17
CA ASP A 35 -8.60 -4.53 -3.46
C ASP A 35 -7.47 -3.53 -3.67
N LEU A 36 -6.22 -4.04 -3.64
CA LEU A 36 -5.04 -3.25 -3.97
C LEU A 36 -5.09 -2.78 -5.43
N VAL A 37 -5.41 -3.68 -6.37
CA VAL A 37 -5.55 -3.29 -7.79
C VAL A 37 -6.66 -2.26 -8.01
N ARG A 38 -7.80 -2.43 -7.35
CA ARG A 38 -8.94 -1.50 -7.46
C ARG A 38 -8.57 -0.08 -7.00
N ILE A 39 -7.69 0.07 -6.02
CA ILE A 39 -7.35 1.36 -5.40
C ILE A 39 -6.04 1.95 -5.94
N PHE A 40 -5.03 1.12 -6.16
CA PHE A 40 -3.67 1.54 -6.52
C PHE A 40 -3.30 1.23 -7.98
N GLY A 41 -4.18 0.58 -8.75
CA GLY A 41 -3.90 0.11 -10.11
C GLY A 41 -3.07 -1.18 -10.14
N GLU A 42 -2.60 -1.59 -11.32
CA GLU A 42 -1.74 -2.79 -11.43
C GLU A 42 -0.36 -2.56 -10.76
N PRO A 43 0.26 -3.61 -10.19
CA PRO A 43 1.59 -3.50 -9.58
C PRO A 43 2.64 -3.09 -10.63
N GLN A 44 3.58 -2.24 -10.23
CA GLN A 44 4.58 -1.67 -11.16
C GLN A 44 5.80 -2.58 -11.36
N ALA A 45 6.09 -3.47 -10.42
CA ALA A 45 7.23 -4.37 -10.52
C ALA A 45 6.96 -5.72 -9.84
N ALA A 46 7.58 -6.76 -10.37
CA ALA A 46 8.11 -7.83 -9.53
C ALA A 46 9.61 -7.48 -9.36
N PRO A 47 10.01 -6.76 -8.32
CA PRO A 47 11.39 -6.31 -8.20
C PRO A 47 12.34 -7.53 -8.23
N PRO A 48 13.59 -7.37 -8.70
CA PRO A 48 14.60 -8.42 -8.72
C PRO A 48 15.10 -8.74 -7.30
N CYS A 49 14.19 -9.01 -6.36
CA CYS A 49 14.48 -9.44 -5.00
C CYS A 49 14.71 -10.95 -4.91
N ASN A 50 15.36 -11.56 -5.91
CA ASN A 50 15.68 -12.99 -5.95
C ASN A 50 14.48 -13.90 -5.63
N GLY A 51 13.29 -13.55 -6.12
CA GLY A 51 12.05 -14.33 -5.90
C GLY A 51 11.41 -14.19 -4.52
N LYS A 52 11.90 -13.29 -3.65
CA LYS A 52 11.28 -13.02 -2.34
C LYS A 52 10.01 -12.19 -2.44
N ILE A 53 9.90 -11.34 -3.45
CA ILE A 53 8.73 -10.50 -3.71
C ILE A 53 8.18 -10.94 -5.05
N LYS A 54 6.89 -11.24 -5.13
CA LYS A 54 6.22 -11.64 -6.37
C LYS A 54 5.58 -10.44 -7.07
N VAL A 55 5.03 -9.49 -6.30
CA VAL A 55 4.44 -8.23 -6.79
C VAL A 55 4.73 -7.09 -5.83
N GLU A 56 4.89 -5.90 -6.40
CA GLU A 56 5.11 -4.65 -5.67
C GLU A 56 4.36 -3.49 -6.34
N TRP A 57 3.68 -2.71 -5.50
CA TRP A 57 3.26 -1.36 -5.81
C TRP A 57 4.25 -0.37 -5.22
N CYS A 58 4.59 0.68 -5.95
CA CYS A 58 5.41 1.77 -5.42
C CYS A 58 4.81 3.13 -5.80
N GLY A 59 5.07 4.13 -4.97
CA GLY A 59 4.56 5.49 -5.20
C GLY A 59 4.93 6.45 -4.10
N HIS A 60 4.26 7.61 -4.11
CA HIS A 60 4.36 8.62 -3.08
C HIS A 60 2.98 8.91 -2.49
N ILE A 61 2.94 9.11 -1.18
CA ILE A 61 1.78 9.66 -0.48
C ILE A 61 2.22 10.89 0.30
N ASN A 62 1.71 12.08 -0.08
CA ASN A 62 2.19 13.37 0.44
C ASN A 62 3.72 13.47 0.40
N ASP A 63 4.30 13.22 -0.78
CA ASP A 63 5.75 13.21 -1.05
C ASP A 63 6.57 12.17 -0.27
N GLN A 64 5.92 11.29 0.51
CA GLN A 64 6.60 10.18 1.17
C GLN A 64 6.57 8.93 0.29
N VAL A 65 7.75 8.37 0.01
CA VAL A 65 7.90 7.09 -0.70
C VAL A 65 7.23 5.97 0.09
N PHE A 66 6.42 5.17 -0.60
CA PHE A 66 5.90 3.90 -0.07
C PHE A 66 6.05 2.75 -1.07
N THR A 67 6.05 1.54 -0.53
CA THR A 67 5.78 0.32 -1.30
C THR A 67 4.70 -0.52 -0.64
N ILE A 68 3.97 -1.31 -1.42
CA ILE A 68 3.10 -2.39 -0.95
C ILE A 68 3.57 -3.66 -1.64
N TYR A 69 3.90 -4.71 -0.89
CA TYR A 69 4.51 -5.90 -1.47
C TYR A 69 4.21 -7.16 -0.68
N ASP A 70 4.22 -8.32 -1.34
CA ASP A 70 4.32 -9.59 -0.65
C ASP A 70 5.79 -9.86 -0.28
N TYR A 71 6.05 -10.52 0.84
CA TYR A 71 7.42 -10.85 1.21
C TYR A 71 7.56 -12.28 1.68
N LYS A 72 8.29 -13.07 0.88
CA LYS A 72 8.52 -14.50 1.06
C LYS A 72 7.22 -15.30 1.24
N SER A 73 6.14 -14.81 0.63
CA SER A 73 4.84 -15.48 0.70
C SER A 73 4.90 -16.79 -0.10
N SER A 74 4.35 -17.85 0.48
CA SER A 74 4.14 -19.12 -0.21
C SER A 74 2.90 -19.09 -1.11
N ALA A 75 1.98 -18.15 -0.88
CA ALA A 75 0.78 -17.97 -1.68
C ALA A 75 1.11 -17.32 -3.03
N ILE A 76 0.28 -17.60 -4.05
CA ILE A 76 0.27 -16.78 -5.26
C ILE A 76 -0.35 -15.41 -4.94
N PRO A 77 0.03 -14.32 -5.64
CA PRO A 77 -0.43 -12.97 -5.31
C PRO A 77 -1.95 -12.84 -5.18
N LYS A 78 -2.72 -13.51 -6.06
CA LYS A 78 -4.19 -13.48 -6.06
C LYS A 78 -4.82 -14.00 -4.76
N ASP A 79 -4.16 -14.92 -4.08
CA ASP A 79 -4.62 -15.55 -2.84
C ASP A 79 -3.92 -14.97 -1.60
N ASN A 80 -3.00 -14.02 -1.79
CA ASN A 80 -2.23 -13.44 -0.70
C ASN A 80 -3.06 -12.42 0.10
N LEU A 81 -2.94 -12.52 1.42
CA LEU A 81 -3.58 -11.64 2.39
C LEU A 81 -2.58 -10.90 3.28
N ASP A 82 -1.30 -11.26 3.18
CA ASP A 82 -0.21 -10.67 3.96
C ASP A 82 0.58 -9.71 3.09
N TRP A 83 0.28 -8.42 3.24
CA TRP A 83 0.87 -7.35 2.44
C TRP A 83 1.66 -6.42 3.34
N HIS A 84 2.95 -6.31 3.06
CA HIS A 84 3.87 -5.44 3.75
C HIS A 84 3.79 -4.03 3.16
N ILE A 85 4.03 -3.03 4.00
CA ILE A 85 4.17 -1.63 3.61
C ILE A 85 5.62 -1.21 3.86
N GLY A 86 6.31 -0.80 2.81
CA GLY A 86 7.65 -0.25 2.87
C GLY A 86 7.63 1.28 2.89
N GLY A 87 8.66 1.88 3.50
CA GLY A 87 8.85 3.32 3.51
C GLY A 87 10.05 3.73 4.36
N HIS A 88 10.20 5.04 4.59
CA HIS A 88 11.27 5.58 5.45
C HIS A 88 10.80 5.89 6.88
N ASN A 89 9.48 5.89 7.12
CA ASN A 89 8.91 6.16 8.44
C ASN A 89 7.52 5.51 8.57
N ARG A 90 7.11 5.31 9.83
CA ARG A 90 5.84 4.67 10.16
C ARG A 90 4.62 5.51 9.80
N LEU A 91 4.74 6.84 9.80
CA LEU A 91 3.66 7.74 9.42
C LEU A 91 3.19 7.50 7.98
N THR A 92 4.12 7.15 7.09
CA THR A 92 3.80 6.77 5.71
C THR A 92 2.86 5.57 5.66
N ALA A 93 3.11 4.54 6.47
CA ALA A 93 2.25 3.36 6.54
C ALA A 93 0.87 3.70 7.13
N ASP A 94 0.82 4.46 8.22
CA ASP A 94 -0.44 4.86 8.85
C ASP A 94 -1.30 5.71 7.89
N LEU A 95 -0.68 6.62 7.13
CA LEU A 95 -1.35 7.43 6.13
C LEU A 95 -1.87 6.60 4.96
N LEU A 96 -1.08 5.65 4.48
CA LEU A 96 -1.46 4.75 3.38
C LEU A 96 -2.63 3.84 3.78
N ILE A 97 -2.62 3.31 5.01
CA ILE A 97 -3.73 2.52 5.57
C ILE A 97 -5.00 3.35 5.69
N ALA A 98 -4.90 4.59 6.18
CA ALA A 98 -6.03 5.50 6.29
C ALA A 98 -6.63 5.82 4.91
N TYR A 99 -5.77 6.11 3.92
CA TYR A 99 -6.17 6.33 2.53
C TYR A 99 -6.89 5.11 1.96
N PHE A 100 -6.30 3.93 2.07
CA PHE A 100 -6.87 2.67 1.56
C PHE A 100 -8.25 2.39 2.15
N ASN A 101 -8.40 2.53 3.47
CA ASN A 101 -9.68 2.28 4.12
C ASN A 101 -10.76 3.29 3.73
N ALA A 102 -10.40 4.57 3.59
CA ALA A 102 -11.31 5.60 3.12
C ALA A 102 -11.74 5.36 1.66
N ALA A 103 -10.79 5.03 0.77
CA ALA A 103 -11.05 4.72 -0.63
C ALA A 103 -11.95 3.49 -0.78
N ARG A 104 -11.63 2.40 -0.06
CA ARG A 104 -12.44 1.17 -0.03
C ARG A 104 -13.87 1.45 0.42
N LYS A 105 -14.05 2.16 1.54
CA LYS A 105 -15.38 2.52 2.05
C LYS A 105 -16.19 3.34 1.05
N LYS A 106 -15.56 4.31 0.37
CA LYS A 106 -16.22 5.13 -0.65
C LYS A 106 -16.71 4.26 -1.81
N LEU A 107 -15.82 3.43 -2.34
CA LEU A 107 -16.12 2.55 -3.47
C LEU A 107 -17.19 1.49 -3.14
N ASP A 108 -17.22 0.97 -1.91
CA ASP A 108 -18.25 0.02 -1.48
C ASP A 108 -19.60 0.71 -1.22
N GLY A 109 -19.57 1.97 -0.78
CA GLY A 109 -20.76 2.81 -0.63
C GLY A 109 -21.41 3.19 -1.96
N ASP A 110 -20.61 3.40 -2.99
CA ASP A 110 -21.07 3.74 -4.35
C ASP A 110 -21.66 2.52 -5.12
N THR A 111 -21.52 1.30 -4.57
CA THR A 111 -22.03 0.06 -5.18
C THR A 111 -23.41 -0.36 -4.62
N LYS A 112 -24.02 0.45 -3.75
CA LYS A 112 -25.36 0.24 -3.17
C LYS A 112 -26.34 1.28 -3.67
#